data_AF-A0A497BX93-F1
#
_entry.id   AF-A0A497BX93-F1
#
_cell.length_a   1.000
_cell.length_b   1.000
_cell.length_c   1.000
_cell.angle_alpha   90.00
_cell.angle_beta   90.00
_cell.angle_gamma   90.00
#
_symmetry.space_group_name_H-M   'P 1'
#
loop_
_entity.id
_entity.type
_entity.pdbx_description
1 polymer ?
#
loop_
_entity_poly.entity_id
_entity_poly.type
_entity_poly.pdbx_seq_one_letter_code
_entity_poly.pdbx_strand_id
1 'polypeptide(L)' 'MPTIERSFSVQAQREQVFAFLADHANDVQWLPGLVDARNFTGAGTDYRWEVTYKMIGLSF' A
#
# COMPACT_ATOMS: atom_id res chain seq x y z
N MET A 1 -12.16 -19.46 -3.89
CA MET A 1 -11.25 -18.74 -2.97
C MET A 1 -12.11 -17.85 -2.09
N PRO A 2 -11.86 -17.76 -0.78
CA PRO A 2 -12.54 -16.77 0.05
C PRO A 2 -12.15 -15.36 -0.40
N THR A 3 -13.14 -14.47 -0.53
CA THR A 3 -12.97 -13.07 -0.90
C THR A 3 -13.40 -12.19 0.27
N ILE A 4 -12.61 -11.17 0.58
CA ILE A 4 -12.94 -10.15 1.58
C ILE A 4 -13.06 -8.83 0.85
N GLU A 5 -14.21 -8.18 0.97
CA GLU A 5 -14.44 -6.82 0.46
C GLU A 5 -14.43 -5.83 1.63
N ARG A 6 -13.75 -4.70 1.44
CA ARG A 6 -13.68 -3.59 2.40
C ARG A 6 -13.83 -2.28 1.66
N SER A 7 -14.64 -1.37 2.20
CA SER A 7 -14.83 -0.02 1.67
C SER A 7 -14.73 1.01 2.79
N PHE A 8 -14.24 2.19 2.45
CA PHE A 8 -14.18 3.34 3.35
C PHE A 8 -14.29 4.63 2.52
N SER A 9 -14.64 5.74 3.18
CA SER A 9 -14.78 7.04 2.54
C SER A 9 -13.61 7.96 2.90
N VAL A 10 -13.10 8.71 1.93
CA VAL A 10 -12.02 9.68 2.11
C VAL A 10 -12.53 11.07 1.72
N GLN A 11 -12.36 12.04 2.62
CA GLN A 11 -12.73 13.44 2.37
C GLN A 11 -11.61 14.18 1.64
N ALA A 12 -11.31 13.79 0.41
CA ALA A 12 -10.29 14.43 -0.43
C ALA A 12 -10.73 14.45 -1.91
N GLN A 13 -10.08 15.27 -2.73
CA GLN A 13 -10.34 15.25 -4.17
C GLN A 13 -9.90 13.92 -4.77
N ARG A 14 -10.67 13.41 -5.73
CA ARG A 14 -10.42 12.11 -6.36
C ARG A 14 -9.02 12.00 -6.93
N GLU A 15 -8.55 13.03 -7.60
CA GLU A 15 -7.25 13.10 -8.25
C GLU A 15 -6.11 13.01 -7.21
N GLN A 16 -6.31 13.61 -6.03
CA GLN A 16 -5.36 13.54 -4.93
C GLN A 16 -5.31 12.12 -4.34
N VAL A 17 -6.46 11.47 -4.19
CA VAL A 17 -6.52 10.08 -3.69
C VAL A 17 -5.78 9.14 -4.65
N PHE A 18 -6.03 9.23 -5.96
CA PHE A 18 -5.34 8.38 -6.93
C PHE A 18 -3.85 8.67 -7.06
N ALA A 19 -3.44 9.95 -7.00
CA ALA A 19 -2.03 10.30 -6.98
C ALA A 19 -1.31 9.77 -5.74
N PHE A 20 -1.94 9.86 -4.56
CA PHE A 20 -1.43 9.31 -3.31
C PHE A 20 -1.27 7.78 -3.38
N LEU A 21 -2.27 7.08 -3.90
CA LEU A 21 -2.26 5.62 -4.05
C LEU A 21 -1.29 5.11 -5.14
N ALA A 22 -1.03 5.92 -6.17
CA ALA A 22 -0.09 5.55 -7.23
C ALA A 22 1.37 5.61 -6.76
N ASP A 23 1.67 6.43 -5.75
CA ASP A 23 2.98 6.50 -5.13
C ASP A 23 3.06 5.53 -3.94
N HIS A 24 3.63 4.37 -4.21
CA HIS A 24 3.80 3.29 -3.24
C HIS A 24 4.74 3.62 -2.07
N ALA A 25 5.45 4.75 -2.10
CA ALA A 25 6.12 5.27 -0.89
C ALA A 25 5.11 5.69 0.20
N ASN A 26 3.86 5.99 -0.17
CA ASN A 26 2.81 6.36 0.75
C ASN A 26 2.13 5.17 1.44
N ASP A 27 2.38 3.94 0.99
CA ASP A 27 1.68 2.75 1.46
C ASP A 27 1.79 2.58 2.98
N VAL A 28 2.94 2.91 3.57
CA VAL A 28 3.20 2.82 5.02
C VAL A 28 2.26 3.73 5.84
N GLN A 29 1.73 4.79 5.23
CA GLN A 29 0.88 5.76 5.92
C GLN A 29 -0.55 5.27 6.12
N TRP A 30 -1.02 4.31 5.30
CA TRP A 30 -2.44 3.94 5.28
C TRP A 30 -2.69 2.43 5.31
N LEU A 31 -1.72 1.58 4.96
CA LEU A 31 -1.83 0.13 5.07
C LEU A 31 -1.47 -0.34 6.50
N PRO A 32 -2.43 -0.86 7.26
CA PRO A 32 -2.14 -1.33 8.61
C PRO A 32 -1.12 -2.47 8.61
N GLY A 33 -0.10 -2.34 9.45
CA GLY A 33 0.94 -3.36 9.63
C GLY A 33 2.07 -3.30 8.60
N LEU A 34 1.97 -2.51 7.53
CA LEU A 34 3.13 -2.25 6.67
C LEU A 34 4.11 -1.32 7.42
N VAL A 35 5.39 -1.68 7.48
CA VAL A 35 6.41 -0.93 8.24
C VAL A 35 7.57 -0.41 7.40
N ASP A 36 7.80 -0.97 6.21
CA ASP A 36 8.83 -0.52 5.28
C ASP A 36 8.38 -0.76 3.83
N ALA A 37 8.72 0.17 2.94
CA ALA A 37 8.51 0.08 1.50
C ALA A 37 9.72 0.68 0.78
N ARG A 38 10.39 -0.12 -0.06
CA ARG A 38 11.69 0.26 -0.65
C ARG A 38 11.94 -0.41 -2.00
N ASN A 39 13.09 -0.09 -2.60
CA ASN A 39 13.57 -0.67 -3.86
C ASN A 39 12.56 -0.53 -5.02
N PHE A 40 11.97 0.66 -5.14
CA PHE A 40 11.05 1.01 -6.22
C PHE A 40 11.77 1.01 -7.58
N THR A 41 11.38 0.09 -8.46
CA THR A 41 12.00 -0.11 -9.78
C THR A 41 10.95 -0.41 -10.84
N GLY A 42 11.29 -0.20 -12.11
CA GLY A 42 10.36 -0.39 -13.24
C GLY A 42 9.40 0.78 -13.46
N ALA A 43 8.49 0.63 -14.41
CA ALA A 43 7.48 1.62 -14.76
C ALA A 43 6.24 0.95 -15.37
N GLY A 44 5.08 1.60 -15.27
CA GLY A 44 3.83 1.06 -15.82
C GLY A 44 3.49 -0.30 -15.21
N THR A 45 3.33 -1.31 -16.06
CA THR A 45 2.99 -2.68 -15.64
C THR A 45 4.13 -3.47 -15.02
N ASP A 46 5.38 -3.03 -15.20
CA ASP A 46 6.57 -3.67 -14.63
C ASP A 46 7.06 -2.99 -13.34
N TYR A 47 6.22 -2.14 -12.74
CA TYR A 47 6.55 -1.48 -11.48
C TYR A 47 6.61 -2.49 -10.33
N ARG A 48 7.71 -2.48 -9.58
CA ARG A 48 8.02 -3.44 -8.51
C ARG A 48 8.64 -2.72 -7.32
N TRP A 49 8.31 -3.18 -6.12
CA TRP A 49 8.88 -2.70 -4.87
C TRP A 49 8.85 -3.80 -3.82
N GLU A 50 9.67 -3.63 -2.79
CA GLU A 50 9.73 -4.52 -1.63
C GLU A 50 8.93 -3.92 -0.48
N VAL A 51 8.24 -4.78 0.27
CA VAL A 51 7.41 -4.40 1.42
C VAL A 51 7.72 -5.30 2.63
N THR A 52 7.80 -4.69 3.81
CA THR A 52 7.93 -5.43 5.08
C THR A 52 6.70 -5.19 5.94
N TYR A 53 6.05 -6.27 6.39
CA TYR A 53 4.89 -6.22 7.28
C TYR A 53 5.26 -6.66 8.70
N LYS A 54 4.77 -5.93 9.69
CA LYS A 54 4.65 -6.38 11.07
C LYS A 54 3.32 -7.09 11.24
N MET A 55 3.35 -8.41 11.18
CA MET A 55 2.18 -9.24 11.45
C MET A 55 1.99 -9.36 12.97
N ILE A 56 0.80 -9.03 13.47
CA ILE A 56 0.44 -9.32 14.86
C ILE A 56 0.40 -10.85 15.02
N GLY A 57 1.33 -11.40 15.80
CA GLY A 57 1.36 -12.82 16.18
C GLY A 57 2.47 -13.69 15.55
N LEU A 58 3.38 -13.13 14.75
CA LEU A 58 4.54 -13.87 14.23
C LEU A 58 5.84 -13.15 14.63
N SER A 59 6.57 -13.75 15.56
CA SER A 59 7.97 -13.43 15.83
C SER A 59 8.82 -14.04 14.71
N PHE A 60 9.63 -13.23 14.02
CA PHE A 60 10.73 -13.70 13.17
C PHE A 60 12.06 -13.20 13.75
#